data_AF-A0A5B1QNF3-F1
#
_entry.id   AF-A0A5B1QNF3-F1
#
_cell.length_a   1.000
_cell.length_b   1.000
_cell.length_c   1.000
_cell.angle_alpha   90.00
_cell.angle_beta   90.00
_cell.angle_gamma   90.00
#
_symmetry.space_group_name_H-M   'P 1'
#
loop_
_entity.id
_entity.type
_entity.pdbx_description
1 polymer ?
#
loop_
_entity_poly.entity_id
_entity_poly.type
_entity_poly.pdbx_seq_one_letter_code
_entity_poly.pdbx_strand_id
1 'polypeptide(L)'
;CICLSALPLFIETNVIAIAAVALVGESAATSAITSMVNSAASKSQCKFPDHATPACVSGNPCGFQCSDGFTPSPAKKPTDCVCEPPKTVCNGRWEGSGTCASRGEGWMACGVFGGAARAWECIDTINDLESCGGCAIPLTPYTPFGVDCTAIPGVADVSCLSGSCIVHRCLPGYMRTSDASECVRAHVSSPAFAHTESQAWELEIPAKDYGLEHNPLKH
;
A
#
# COMPACT_ATOMS: atom_id res chain seq x y z
N CYS A 1 -26.22 -28.63 4.62
CA CYS A 1 -25.05 -29.52 4.47
C CYS A 1 -24.06 -29.20 5.58
N ILE A 2 -23.15 -30.10 5.89
CA ILE A 2 -22.13 -29.90 6.92
C ILE A 2 -20.88 -30.67 6.52
N CYS A 3 -19.72 -30.03 6.64
CA CYS A 3 -18.43 -30.70 6.48
C CYS A 3 -17.98 -31.26 7.83
N LEU A 4 -17.30 -32.41 7.84
CA LEU A 4 -16.72 -32.97 9.06
C LEU A 4 -15.72 -32.01 9.73
N SER A 5 -15.04 -31.18 8.96
CA SER A 5 -14.15 -30.15 9.48
C SER A 5 -14.87 -29.00 10.20
N ALA A 6 -16.14 -28.74 9.85
CA ALA A 6 -16.95 -27.67 10.43
C ALA A 6 -17.79 -28.14 11.64
N LEU A 7 -17.72 -29.44 11.97
CA LEU A 7 -18.49 -30.03 13.07
C LEU A 7 -18.22 -29.40 14.43
N PRO A 8 -16.96 -29.08 14.82
CA PRO A 8 -16.70 -28.42 16.10
C PRO A 8 -17.46 -27.09 16.22
N LEU A 9 -17.31 -26.22 15.22
CA LEU A 9 -18.03 -24.94 15.19
C LEU A 9 -19.54 -25.11 15.15
N PHE A 10 -20.05 -26.12 14.43
CA PHE A 10 -21.48 -26.41 14.39
C PHE A 10 -22.02 -26.81 15.75
N ILE A 11 -21.27 -27.62 16.51
CA ILE A 11 -21.65 -28.03 17.87
C ILE A 11 -21.73 -26.84 18.81
N GLU A 12 -20.84 -25.86 18.66
CA GLU A 12 -20.81 -24.64 19.49
C GLU A 12 -21.87 -23.60 19.11
N THR A 13 -22.32 -23.57 17.86
CA THR A 13 -23.16 -22.48 17.34
C THR A 13 -24.60 -22.88 17.02
N ASN A 14 -24.85 -24.17 16.77
CA ASN A 14 -26.19 -24.64 16.44
C ASN A 14 -26.99 -24.98 17.69
N VAL A 15 -28.11 -24.28 17.91
CA VAL A 15 -28.96 -24.46 19.09
C VAL A 15 -29.43 -25.90 19.34
N ILE A 16 -29.65 -26.70 18.29
CA ILE A 16 -30.06 -28.10 18.42
C ILE A 16 -28.86 -28.97 18.83
N ALA A 17 -27.69 -28.74 18.24
CA ALA A 17 -26.47 -29.45 18.59
C ALA A 17 -26.04 -29.14 20.03
N ILE A 18 -26.12 -27.88 20.46
CA ILE A 18 -25.85 -27.45 21.84
C ILE A 18 -26.78 -28.18 22.81
N ALA A 19 -28.08 -28.23 22.51
CA ALA A 19 -29.04 -28.96 23.34
C ALA A 19 -28.74 -30.47 23.40
N ALA A 20 -28.32 -31.08 22.28
CA ALA A 20 -27.91 -32.48 22.26
C ALA A 20 -26.67 -32.73 23.13
N VAL A 21 -25.66 -31.86 23.07
CA VAL A 21 -24.47 -31.93 23.93
C VAL A 21 -24.86 -31.85 25.41
N ALA A 22 -25.78 -30.96 25.77
CA ALA A 22 -26.26 -30.85 27.16
C ALA A 22 -26.97 -32.13 27.67
N LEU A 23 -27.55 -32.93 26.77
CA LEU A 23 -28.29 -34.15 27.11
C LEU A 23 -27.40 -35.40 27.16
N VAL A 24 -26.50 -35.58 26.20
CA VAL A 24 -25.73 -36.84 26.03
C VAL A 24 -24.22 -36.66 26.21
N GLY A 25 -23.75 -35.42 26.40
CA GLY A 25 -22.33 -35.07 26.43
C GLY A 25 -21.74 -34.83 25.04
N GLU A 26 -20.67 -34.05 25.01
CA GLU A 26 -20.04 -33.57 23.76
C GLU A 26 -19.50 -34.71 22.90
N SER A 27 -18.83 -35.69 23.51
CA SER A 27 -18.28 -36.84 22.81
C SER A 27 -19.39 -37.66 22.11
N ALA A 28 -20.47 -37.99 22.82
CA ALA A 28 -21.56 -38.78 22.26
C ALA A 28 -22.31 -38.02 21.16
N ALA A 29 -22.59 -36.72 21.37
CA ALA A 29 -23.22 -35.88 20.36
C ALA A 29 -22.37 -35.76 19.09
N THR A 30 -21.06 -35.52 19.24
CA THR A 30 -20.11 -35.43 18.11
C THR A 30 -20.05 -36.74 17.34
N SER A 31 -19.95 -37.88 18.03
CA SER A 31 -19.94 -39.20 17.39
C SER A 31 -21.25 -39.50 16.67
N ALA A 32 -22.40 -39.16 17.25
CA ALA A 32 -23.70 -39.37 16.63
C ALA A 32 -23.84 -38.53 15.34
N ILE A 33 -23.52 -37.23 15.40
CA ILE A 33 -23.60 -36.34 14.22
C ILE A 33 -22.59 -36.77 13.15
N THR A 34 -21.37 -37.12 13.54
CA THR A 34 -20.35 -37.65 12.61
C THR A 34 -20.85 -38.92 11.93
N SER A 35 -21.47 -39.84 12.68
CA SER A 35 -22.06 -41.05 12.14
C SER A 35 -23.18 -40.72 11.15
N MET A 36 -24.06 -39.77 11.47
CA MET A 36 -25.14 -39.33 10.58
C MET A 36 -24.60 -38.78 9.25
N VAL A 37 -23.54 -37.97 9.30
CA VAL A 37 -22.87 -37.45 8.10
C VAL A 37 -22.25 -38.59 7.29
N ASN A 38 -21.55 -39.52 7.95
CA ASN A 38 -20.91 -40.67 7.30
C ASN A 38 -21.88 -41.73 6.79
N SER A 39 -23.11 -41.78 7.30
CA SER A 39 -24.15 -42.71 6.82
C SER A 39 -25.08 -42.08 5.78
N ALA A 40 -24.99 -40.77 5.53
CA ALA A 40 -25.85 -40.10 4.57
C ALA A 40 -25.65 -40.65 3.15
N ALA A 41 -26.75 -40.94 2.44
CA ALA A 41 -26.70 -41.43 1.06
C ALA A 41 -26.05 -40.41 0.09
N SER A 42 -26.16 -39.12 0.40
CA SER A 42 -25.56 -38.02 -0.36
C SER A 42 -24.17 -37.61 0.14
N LYS A 43 -23.50 -38.42 0.96
CA LYS A 43 -22.15 -38.12 1.44
C LYS A 43 -21.16 -38.07 0.28
N SER A 44 -20.15 -37.23 0.39
CA SER A 44 -19.07 -37.13 -0.59
C SER A 44 -17.78 -36.70 0.10
N GLN A 45 -16.65 -37.21 -0.39
CA GLN A 45 -15.34 -36.73 0.03
C GLN A 45 -14.90 -35.63 -0.94
N CYS A 46 -14.90 -34.40 -0.44
CA CYS A 46 -14.63 -33.22 -1.25
C CYS A 46 -13.14 -32.85 -1.15
N LYS A 47 -12.52 -32.60 -2.31
CA LYS A 47 -11.23 -31.94 -2.38
C LYS A 47 -11.46 -30.55 -2.95
N PHE A 48 -11.21 -29.53 -2.14
CA PHE A 48 -11.37 -28.14 -2.57
C PHE A 48 -10.08 -27.64 -3.23
N PRO A 49 -10.20 -26.81 -4.27
CA PRO A 49 -9.04 -26.14 -4.87
C PRO A 49 -8.48 -25.09 -3.91
N ASP A 50 -7.32 -24.54 -4.24
CA ASP A 50 -6.76 -23.41 -3.51
C ASP A 50 -7.69 -22.19 -3.63
N HIS A 51 -7.65 -21.30 -2.64
CA HIS A 51 -8.54 -20.14 -2.54
C HIS A 51 -10.04 -20.50 -2.61
N ALA A 52 -10.42 -21.67 -2.12
CA ALA A 52 -11.81 -22.06 -1.96
C ALA A 52 -12.17 -22.27 -0.49
N THR A 53 -13.35 -21.77 -0.14
CA THR A 53 -13.99 -22.05 1.15
C THR A 53 -15.18 -22.98 0.94
N PRO A 54 -15.33 -24.05 1.74
CA PRO A 54 -16.47 -24.95 1.64
C PRO A 54 -17.77 -24.17 1.81
N ALA A 55 -18.71 -24.32 0.88
CA ALA A 55 -19.95 -23.57 0.87
C ALA A 55 -21.14 -24.51 0.73
N CYS A 56 -22.20 -24.18 1.46
CA CYS A 56 -23.36 -25.04 1.51
C CYS A 56 -24.30 -24.83 0.32
N VAL A 57 -24.10 -25.62 -0.74
CA VAL A 57 -24.90 -25.53 -1.97
C VAL A 57 -25.91 -26.67 -2.04
N SER A 58 -27.19 -26.32 -2.27
CA SER A 58 -28.25 -27.32 -2.41
C SER A 58 -27.95 -28.29 -3.56
N GLY A 59 -28.05 -29.60 -3.29
CA GLY A 59 -27.77 -30.65 -4.28
C GLY A 59 -26.28 -30.87 -4.59
N ASN A 60 -25.36 -30.09 -4.01
CA ASN A 60 -23.92 -30.27 -4.17
C ASN A 60 -23.22 -30.29 -2.80
N PRO A 61 -22.95 -31.47 -2.22
CA PRO A 61 -22.26 -31.58 -0.93
C PRO A 61 -20.82 -31.04 -0.97
N CYS A 62 -20.23 -30.92 -2.16
CA CYS A 62 -18.90 -30.35 -2.39
C CYS A 62 -18.97 -28.94 -2.98
N GLY A 63 -20.04 -28.19 -2.71
CA GLY A 63 -20.12 -26.78 -3.05
C GLY A 63 -19.00 -25.97 -2.38
N PHE A 64 -18.50 -24.97 -3.08
CA PHE A 64 -17.49 -24.04 -2.55
C PHE A 64 -17.70 -22.63 -3.11
N GLN A 65 -17.13 -21.65 -2.43
CA GLN A 65 -16.99 -20.28 -2.90
C GLN A 65 -15.51 -19.92 -2.98
N CYS A 66 -15.13 -19.24 -4.04
CA CYS A 66 -13.77 -18.72 -4.18
C CYS A 66 -13.57 -17.51 -3.27
N SER A 67 -12.42 -17.46 -2.61
CA SER A 67 -11.97 -16.34 -1.78
C SER A 67 -10.97 -15.48 -2.54
N ASP A 68 -10.55 -14.38 -1.92
CA ASP A 68 -9.40 -13.59 -2.35
C ASP A 68 -9.45 -13.25 -3.84
N GLY A 69 -10.57 -12.70 -4.33
CA GLY A 69 -10.72 -12.22 -5.72
C GLY A 69 -10.68 -13.28 -6.84
N PHE A 70 -10.53 -14.57 -6.52
CA PHE A 70 -10.62 -15.66 -7.50
C PHE A 70 -12.06 -15.88 -7.96
N THR A 71 -12.23 -16.33 -9.21
CA THR A 71 -13.54 -16.65 -9.78
C THR A 71 -13.71 -18.16 -10.00
N PRO A 72 -14.92 -18.70 -9.75
CA PRO A 72 -15.19 -20.11 -9.94
C PRO A 72 -15.16 -20.49 -11.43
N SER A 73 -14.40 -21.53 -11.76
CA SER A 73 -14.26 -22.04 -13.13
C SER A 73 -14.36 -23.56 -13.18
N PRO A 74 -14.98 -24.14 -14.23
CA PRO A 74 -15.78 -23.46 -15.26
C PRO A 74 -17.10 -22.88 -14.72
N ALA A 75 -17.71 -21.93 -15.43
CA ALA A 75 -18.92 -21.23 -14.98
C ALA A 75 -20.13 -22.15 -14.68
N LYS A 76 -20.17 -23.35 -15.29
CA LYS A 76 -21.15 -24.39 -15.00
C LYS A 76 -20.45 -25.55 -14.30
N LYS A 77 -20.88 -25.88 -13.08
CA LYS A 77 -20.26 -26.90 -12.20
C LYS A 77 -18.77 -26.59 -11.97
N PRO A 78 -18.47 -25.50 -11.24
CA PRO A 78 -17.09 -25.09 -10.99
C PRO A 78 -16.35 -26.17 -10.23
N THR A 79 -15.11 -26.40 -10.64
CA THR A 79 -14.19 -27.37 -10.03
C THR A 79 -12.91 -26.71 -9.53
N ASP A 80 -12.70 -25.44 -9.90
CA ASP A 80 -11.49 -24.69 -9.61
C ASP A 80 -11.81 -23.22 -9.29
N CYS A 81 -10.87 -22.54 -8.63
CA CYS A 81 -10.87 -21.11 -8.40
C CYS A 81 -9.70 -20.51 -9.18
N VAL A 82 -10.01 -19.75 -10.23
CA VAL A 82 -8.99 -19.24 -11.16
C VAL A 82 -8.89 -17.73 -11.10
N CYS A 83 -7.69 -17.24 -11.39
CA CYS A 83 -7.47 -15.81 -11.59
C CYS A 83 -7.64 -15.52 -13.09
N GLU A 84 -8.77 -14.94 -13.46
CA GLU A 84 -9.06 -14.68 -14.87
C GLU A 84 -8.12 -13.60 -15.45
N PRO A 85 -7.53 -13.85 -16.64
CA PRO A 85 -6.78 -12.84 -17.37
C PRO A 85 -7.61 -11.55 -17.54
N PRO A 86 -6.98 -10.35 -17.48
CA PRO A 86 -5.55 -10.09 -17.47
C PRO A 86 -4.91 -10.08 -16.07
N LYS A 87 -5.63 -10.52 -15.03
CA LYS A 87 -5.12 -10.48 -13.65
C LYS A 87 -4.08 -11.59 -13.46
N THR A 88 -2.91 -11.24 -12.94
CA THR A 88 -1.84 -12.19 -12.62
C THR A 88 -1.85 -12.64 -11.16
N VAL A 89 -2.50 -11.88 -10.28
CA VAL A 89 -2.65 -12.19 -8.86
C VAL A 89 -4.05 -11.76 -8.43
N CYS A 90 -4.85 -12.71 -7.91
CA CYS A 90 -6.22 -12.45 -7.52
C CYS A 90 -6.41 -12.31 -6.01
N ASN A 91 -5.49 -12.88 -5.21
CA ASN A 91 -5.51 -13.06 -3.74
C ASN A 91 -5.69 -11.79 -2.88
N GLY A 92 -6.13 -10.68 -3.44
CA GLY A 92 -6.31 -9.39 -2.75
C GLY A 92 -5.00 -8.72 -2.35
N ARG A 93 -3.84 -9.32 -2.66
CA ARG A 93 -2.51 -8.87 -2.24
C ARG A 93 -1.56 -8.85 -3.43
N TRP A 94 -0.91 -7.71 -3.67
CA TRP A 94 0.08 -7.63 -4.75
C TRP A 94 1.34 -8.42 -4.36
N GLU A 95 1.50 -9.63 -4.90
CA GLU A 95 2.69 -10.47 -4.66
C GLU A 95 3.67 -10.38 -5.84
N GLY A 96 4.41 -9.27 -5.87
CA GLY A 96 5.75 -9.28 -6.44
C GLY A 96 6.65 -10.17 -5.57
N SER A 97 7.41 -11.06 -6.20
CA SER A 97 8.38 -11.99 -5.60
C SER A 97 9.12 -11.42 -4.38
N GLY A 98 8.67 -11.79 -3.17
CA GLY A 98 9.23 -11.37 -1.88
C GLY A 98 8.54 -10.12 -1.34
N THR A 99 7.50 -10.30 -0.52
CA THR A 99 6.58 -9.18 -0.23
C THR A 99 7.24 -8.17 0.72
N CYS A 100 7.57 -6.99 0.19
CA CYS A 100 7.84 -5.81 1.02
C CYS A 100 6.68 -5.52 1.98
N ALA A 101 5.46 -5.97 1.64
CA ALA A 101 4.29 -5.95 2.51
C ALA A 101 4.45 -6.71 3.84
N SER A 102 5.45 -7.59 3.99
CA SER A 102 5.80 -8.19 5.30
C SER A 102 6.34 -7.17 6.31
N ARG A 103 6.82 -6.01 5.85
CA ARG A 103 7.34 -4.92 6.68
C ARG A 103 6.26 -3.95 7.19
N GLY A 104 5.04 -4.08 6.69
CA GLY A 104 3.90 -3.24 7.06
C GLY A 104 3.26 -2.54 5.87
N GLU A 105 2.23 -1.74 6.15
CA GLU A 105 1.59 -0.88 5.16
C GLU A 105 2.58 0.15 4.61
N GLY A 106 2.44 0.52 3.33
CA GLY A 106 3.32 1.48 2.66
C GLY A 106 4.63 0.93 2.09
N TRP A 107 5.02 -0.30 2.43
CA TRP A 107 6.21 -0.93 1.88
C TRP A 107 5.96 -1.60 0.53
N MET A 108 6.75 -1.25 -0.49
CA MET A 108 6.69 -1.88 -1.82
C MET A 108 8.06 -2.12 -2.44
N ALA A 109 8.09 -2.99 -3.46
CA ALA A 109 9.30 -3.33 -4.18
C ALA A 109 9.59 -2.29 -5.28
N CYS A 110 10.72 -1.61 -5.17
CA CYS A 110 11.20 -0.60 -6.10
C CYS A 110 12.48 -1.07 -6.79
N GLY A 111 12.75 -0.56 -7.99
CA GLY A 111 14.00 -0.81 -8.69
C GLY A 111 15.17 -0.09 -8.03
N VAL A 112 16.36 -0.67 -8.11
CA VAL A 112 17.60 -0.08 -7.56
C VAL A 112 18.32 0.74 -8.63
N PHE A 113 18.64 2.00 -8.35
CA PHE A 113 19.40 2.85 -9.27
C PHE A 113 20.80 2.27 -9.53
N GLY A 114 21.20 2.16 -10.79
CA GLY A 114 22.49 1.55 -11.17
C GLY A 114 22.58 0.04 -10.89
N GLY A 115 21.48 -0.59 -10.47
CA GLY A 115 21.39 -2.03 -10.26
C GLY A 115 21.27 -2.82 -11.56
N ALA A 116 21.32 -4.16 -11.44
CA ALA A 116 21.00 -5.06 -12.55
C ALA A 116 19.54 -4.89 -13.00
N ALA A 117 19.19 -5.36 -14.20
CA ALA A 117 17.86 -5.21 -14.80
C ALA A 117 16.66 -5.74 -13.98
N ARG A 118 16.93 -6.48 -12.89
CA ARG A 118 15.92 -6.95 -11.92
C ARG A 118 16.37 -6.77 -10.47
N ALA A 119 17.31 -5.85 -10.22
CA ALA A 119 17.66 -5.47 -8.86
C ALA A 119 16.52 -4.67 -8.25
N TRP A 120 16.10 -5.09 -7.05
CA TRP A 120 14.99 -4.47 -6.34
C TRP A 120 15.30 -4.36 -4.85
N GLU A 121 14.67 -3.39 -4.21
CA GLU A 121 14.70 -3.18 -2.77
C GLU A 121 13.31 -2.82 -2.23
N CYS A 122 13.13 -2.98 -0.93
CA CYS A 122 11.88 -2.57 -0.26
C CYS A 122 12.00 -1.13 0.21
N ILE A 123 11.10 -0.28 -0.25
CA ILE A 123 11.02 1.13 0.14
C ILE A 123 9.68 1.40 0.82
N ASP A 124 9.71 2.17 1.90
CA ASP A 124 8.53 2.67 2.61
C ASP A 124 8.01 3.93 1.91
N THR A 125 7.18 3.77 0.87
CA THR A 125 6.79 4.87 -0.01
C THR A 125 5.82 5.86 0.64
N ILE A 126 5.38 5.61 1.87
CA ILE A 126 4.55 6.58 2.61
C ILE A 126 5.38 7.54 3.47
N ASN A 127 6.66 7.23 3.71
CA ASN A 127 7.56 8.03 4.55
C ASN A 127 8.91 8.37 3.88
N ASP A 128 9.25 7.69 2.78
CA ASP A 128 10.49 7.93 2.04
C ASP A 128 10.44 9.24 1.23
N LEU A 129 11.48 10.06 1.36
CA LEU A 129 11.55 11.39 0.72
C LEU A 129 11.73 11.32 -0.79
N GLU A 130 12.47 10.32 -1.28
CA GLU A 130 12.89 10.20 -2.68
C GLU A 130 11.88 9.37 -3.49
N SER A 131 11.12 8.53 -2.81
CA SER A 131 10.09 7.64 -3.34
C SER A 131 8.75 7.88 -2.65
N CYS A 132 8.36 9.15 -2.52
CA CYS A 132 7.10 9.50 -1.86
C CYS A 132 5.90 9.18 -2.76
N GLY A 133 4.96 8.39 -2.26
CA GLY A 133 3.73 7.98 -2.97
C GLY A 133 3.92 6.86 -4.00
N GLY A 134 5.15 6.39 -4.23
CA GLY A 134 5.47 5.36 -5.22
C GLY A 134 6.98 5.19 -5.37
N CYS A 135 7.44 4.36 -6.31
CA CYS A 135 8.87 4.16 -6.51
C CYS A 135 9.49 5.26 -7.37
N ALA A 136 10.63 5.81 -6.97
CA ALA A 136 11.45 6.64 -7.86
C ALA A 136 11.83 5.90 -9.15
N ILE A 137 12.08 4.59 -9.03
CA ILE A 137 12.36 3.68 -10.14
C ILE A 137 11.35 2.53 -10.10
N PRO A 138 10.34 2.55 -10.98
CA PRO A 138 9.37 1.47 -11.05
C PRO A 138 10.03 0.13 -11.40
N LEU A 139 9.78 -0.90 -10.59
CA LEU A 139 10.25 -2.26 -10.86
C LEU A 139 9.51 -2.90 -12.04
N THR A 140 8.24 -2.53 -12.22
CA THR A 140 7.37 -3.00 -13.31
C THR A 140 6.55 -1.85 -13.89
N PRO A 141 5.96 -2.00 -15.09
CA PRO A 141 5.04 -1.00 -15.66
C PRO A 141 3.80 -0.70 -14.81
N TYR A 142 3.50 -1.55 -13.81
CA TYR A 142 2.36 -1.39 -12.90
C TYR A 142 2.75 -0.79 -11.55
N THR A 143 4.05 -0.64 -11.28
CA THR A 143 4.53 -0.02 -10.05
C THR A 143 4.28 1.49 -10.12
N PRO A 144 3.59 2.10 -9.13
CA PRO A 144 3.36 3.54 -9.10
C PRO A 144 4.67 4.33 -9.12
N PHE A 145 4.67 5.48 -9.79
CA PHE A 145 5.78 6.43 -9.76
C PHE A 145 5.71 7.27 -8.49
N GLY A 146 6.85 7.37 -7.80
CA GLY A 146 7.04 8.26 -6.66
C GLY A 146 7.58 9.61 -7.07
N VAL A 147 7.50 10.56 -6.12
CA VAL A 147 8.09 11.89 -6.24
C VAL A 147 9.23 12.01 -5.23
N ASP A 148 10.34 12.61 -5.68
CA ASP A 148 11.40 13.10 -4.80
C ASP A 148 11.00 14.47 -4.25
N CYS A 149 10.65 14.51 -2.96
CA CYS A 149 10.24 15.74 -2.29
C CYS A 149 11.40 16.73 -2.11
N THR A 150 12.66 16.27 -2.14
CA THR A 150 13.84 17.13 -1.99
C THR A 150 14.18 17.87 -3.28
N ALA A 151 13.75 17.34 -4.43
CA ALA A 151 13.87 17.99 -5.73
C ALA A 151 12.84 19.11 -5.97
N ILE A 152 11.89 19.33 -5.06
CA ILE A 152 10.91 20.42 -5.19
C ILE A 152 11.65 21.77 -5.20
N PRO A 153 11.44 22.64 -6.20
CA PRO A 153 12.18 23.89 -6.31
C PRO A 153 11.99 24.82 -5.10
N GLY A 154 13.11 25.28 -4.51
CA GLY A 154 13.08 26.30 -3.45
C GLY A 154 12.72 25.77 -2.07
N VAL A 155 12.60 24.45 -1.88
CA VAL A 155 12.38 23.87 -0.55
C VAL A 155 13.65 23.91 0.29
N ALA A 156 13.47 24.14 1.59
CA ALA A 156 14.53 24.05 2.59
C ALA A 156 14.29 22.93 3.61
N ASP A 157 13.03 22.52 3.78
CA ASP A 157 12.61 21.47 4.69
C ASP A 157 11.31 20.83 4.20
N VAL A 158 11.32 19.50 4.07
CA VAL A 158 10.25 18.70 3.48
C VAL A 158 10.11 17.37 4.22
N SER A 159 8.94 16.77 4.15
CA SER A 159 8.69 15.40 4.61
C SER A 159 7.79 14.67 3.62
N CYS A 160 7.95 13.35 3.50
CA CYS A 160 6.89 12.51 2.95
C CYS A 160 5.98 12.06 4.08
N LEU A 161 4.68 12.35 3.97
CA LEU A 161 3.67 11.91 4.92
C LEU A 161 2.51 11.26 4.19
N SER A 162 2.25 9.99 4.49
CA SER A 162 1.18 9.21 3.87
C SER A 162 1.24 9.22 2.33
N GLY A 163 2.46 9.23 1.77
CA GLY A 163 2.69 9.24 0.33
C GLY A 163 2.48 10.60 -0.34
N SER A 164 2.44 11.69 0.42
CA SER A 164 2.39 13.05 -0.10
C SER A 164 3.55 13.89 0.41
N CYS A 165 4.17 14.67 -0.48
CA CYS A 165 5.19 15.63 -0.10
C CYS A 165 4.56 16.80 0.65
N ILE A 166 5.10 17.10 1.83
CA ILE A 166 4.70 18.23 2.67
C ILE A 166 5.91 19.14 2.85
N VAL A 167 5.78 20.38 2.39
CA VAL A 167 6.78 21.44 2.55
C VAL A 167 6.60 22.09 3.92
N HIS A 168 7.63 22.07 4.76
CA HIS A 168 7.61 22.77 6.05
C HIS A 168 8.15 24.18 5.90
N ARG A 169 9.24 24.34 5.14
CA ARG A 169 9.94 25.62 4.98
C ARG A 169 10.56 25.76 3.60
N CYS A 170 10.53 26.98 3.08
CA CYS A 170 11.19 27.37 1.83
C CYS A 170 12.53 28.08 2.09
N LEU A 171 13.40 28.05 1.10
CA LEU A 171 14.63 28.84 1.06
C LEU A 171 14.32 30.35 1.03
N PRO A 172 15.28 31.21 1.43
CA PRO A 172 15.13 32.65 1.27
C PRO A 172 14.78 33.02 -0.18
N GLY A 173 13.79 33.89 -0.35
CA GLY A 173 13.28 34.30 -1.66
C GLY A 173 12.11 33.45 -2.17
N TYR A 174 11.67 32.47 -1.38
CA TYR A 174 10.53 31.60 -1.68
C TYR A 174 9.50 31.63 -0.55
N MET A 175 8.24 31.41 -0.89
CA MET A 175 7.11 31.31 0.01
C MET A 175 6.37 29.99 -0.24
N ARG A 176 5.94 29.35 0.84
CA ARG A 176 5.19 28.10 0.78
C ARG A 176 3.77 28.35 0.26
N THR A 177 3.28 27.47 -0.60
CA THR A 177 1.88 27.47 -1.05
C THR A 177 0.92 27.13 0.10
N SER A 178 -0.37 27.47 -0.06
CA SER A 178 -1.39 27.27 0.99
C SER A 178 -1.66 25.79 1.29
N ASP A 179 -1.50 24.92 0.30
CA ASP A 179 -1.63 23.47 0.39
C ASP A 179 -0.33 22.78 0.84
N ALA A 180 0.74 23.55 1.10
CA ALA A 180 2.03 23.07 1.53
C ALA A 180 2.70 22.06 0.57
N SER A 181 2.36 22.09 -0.72
CA SER A 181 2.94 21.21 -1.73
C SER A 181 4.19 21.78 -2.39
N GLU A 182 4.34 23.11 -2.43
CA GLU A 182 5.39 23.78 -3.21
C GLU A 182 5.97 25.02 -2.52
N CYS A 183 7.11 25.48 -3.04
CA CYS A 183 7.71 26.76 -2.76
C CYS A 183 7.71 27.61 -4.04
N VAL A 184 7.06 28.78 -3.99
CA VAL A 184 7.01 29.73 -5.12
C VAL A 184 7.84 30.96 -4.79
N ARG A 185 8.44 31.62 -5.80
CA ARG A 185 9.23 32.84 -5.55
C ARG A 185 8.37 33.90 -4.87
N ALA A 186 8.89 34.48 -3.79
CA ALA A 186 8.28 35.60 -3.13
C ALA A 186 8.28 36.80 -4.10
N HIS A 187 7.11 37.37 -4.38
CA HIS A 187 7.07 38.67 -5.04
C HIS A 187 7.67 39.72 -4.09
N VAL A 188 8.42 40.68 -4.65
CA VAL A 188 9.13 41.76 -3.92
C VAL A 188 8.21 42.58 -2.99
N SER A 189 6.88 42.47 -3.18
CA SER A 189 5.84 43.13 -2.40
C SER A 189 5.24 42.29 -1.26
N SER A 190 5.74 41.07 -0.99
CA SER A 190 5.27 40.25 0.13
C SER A 190 5.77 40.81 1.49
N PRO A 191 4.90 41.00 2.50
CA PRO A 191 5.28 41.52 3.83
C PRO A 191 6.35 40.68 4.55
N ALA A 192 6.49 39.41 4.18
CA ALA A 192 7.51 38.49 4.70
C ALA A 192 8.95 38.88 4.31
N PHE A 193 9.12 39.80 3.35
CA PHE A 193 10.38 40.36 2.88
C PHE A 193 10.56 41.84 3.27
N ALA A 194 9.80 42.34 4.25
CA ALA A 194 10.17 43.56 4.96
C ALA A 194 11.46 43.28 5.75
N HIS A 195 12.60 43.29 5.05
CA HIS A 195 13.89 43.45 5.67
C HIS A 195 13.76 44.69 6.55
N THR A 196 13.84 44.51 7.86
CA THR A 196 14.27 45.59 8.73
C THR A 196 15.69 45.88 8.27
N GLU A 197 15.82 46.84 7.36
CA GLU A 197 17.08 47.44 6.98
C GLU A 197 17.70 47.91 8.29
N SER A 198 18.68 47.15 8.80
CA SER A 198 19.49 47.63 9.89
C SER A 198 20.15 48.91 9.38
N GLN A 199 19.82 50.04 10.00
CA GLN A 199 20.46 51.35 9.80
C GLN A 199 21.93 51.31 10.27
N ALA A 200 22.73 50.43 9.68
CA ALA A 200 24.15 50.27 9.96
C ALA A 200 25.02 50.53 8.73
N TRP A 201 24.43 50.90 7.58
CA TRP A 201 25.15 51.11 6.33
C TRP A 201 25.34 52.60 5.95
N GLU A 202 24.87 53.57 6.74
CA GLU A 202 25.09 55.01 6.45
C GLU A 202 26.54 55.51 6.70
N LEU A 203 27.51 54.61 6.93
CA LEU A 203 28.92 54.96 7.09
C LEU A 203 29.87 54.31 6.06
N GLU A 204 29.37 53.60 5.05
CA GLU A 204 30.24 53.12 3.98
C GLU A 204 30.59 54.24 2.99
N ILE A 205 31.83 54.70 3.06
CA ILE A 205 32.43 55.66 2.13
C ILE A 205 32.38 55.06 0.72
N PRO A 206 31.79 55.74 -0.29
CA PRO A 206 31.65 55.22 -1.64
C PRO A 206 32.99 54.82 -2.26
N ALA A 207 33.04 53.67 -2.94
CA ALA A 207 34.24 53.13 -3.60
C ALA A 207 34.92 54.12 -4.59
N LYS A 208 34.20 55.13 -5.05
CA LYS A 208 34.71 56.24 -5.87
C LYS A 208 35.81 57.04 -5.15
N ASP A 209 35.73 57.18 -3.83
CA ASP A 209 36.70 57.95 -3.05
C ASP A 209 38.06 57.21 -2.90
N TYR A 210 38.11 55.91 -3.21
CA TYR A 210 39.32 55.10 -3.24
C TYR A 210 39.99 55.01 -4.62
N GLY A 211 39.49 55.74 -5.63
CA GLY A 211 40.14 55.84 -6.95
C GLY A 211 40.19 54.54 -7.75
N LEU A 212 39.32 53.58 -7.46
CA LEU A 212 39.25 52.27 -8.14
C LEU A 212 38.27 52.29 -9.33
N GLU A 213 38.37 53.30 -10.18
CA GLU A 213 37.58 53.35 -11.41
C GLU A 213 38.23 52.50 -12.51
N HIS A 214 37.50 51.49 -12.98
CA HIS A 214 37.91 50.67 -14.11
C HIS A 214 37.86 51.51 -15.39
N ASN A 215 39.03 51.90 -15.89
CA ASN A 215 39.16 52.47 -17.23
C ASN A 215 39.12 51.34 -18.27
N PRO A 216 38.10 51.25 -19.14
CA PRO A 216 38.04 50.24 -20.18
C PRO A 216 39.17 50.47 -21.20
N LEU A 217 39.93 49.42 -21.52
CA LEU A 217 40.96 49.48 -22.57
C LEU A 217 40.28 49.72 -23.93
N LYS A 218 40.65 50.83 -24.58
CA LYS A 218 40.25 51.13 -25.95
C LYS A 218 41.02 50.24 -26.91
N HIS A 219 40.30 49.42 -27.69
CA HIS A 219 40.81 48.82 -28.93
C HIS A 219 40.48 49.72 -30.11
#